data_AF-W4K6U8-F1
#
_entry.id   AF-W4K6U8-F1
#
_cell.length_a   1.000
_cell.length_b   1.000
_cell.length_c   1.000
_cell.angle_alpha   90.00
_cell.angle_beta   90.00
_cell.angle_gamma   90.00
#
_symmetry.space_group_name_H-M   'P 1'
#
loop_
_entity.id
_entity.type
_entity.pdbx_description
1 polymer ?
#
loop_
_entity_poly.entity_id
_entity_poly.type
_entity_poly.pdbx_seq_one_letter_code
_entity_poly.pdbx_strand_id
1 'polypeptide(L)'
;MPTHLTIHPPDLTVDITVDPPTPFPFQDVITPSDKRGLDTLFAVQGPIQDSRPEALTPRGTRPRQIECGTYIVFAVSKGAILRAFPDAADQVEPHSFRRYVGLVTGSHVHVAEGVEELTVNYVSSVMPGVPEVDNHCMPISPARSMTDEEEAYPLKVEGNSPFPWANCVQWTTLGCRLVVVECHRSSSIFKLEGSDLGRLQMRRGTQYSDVMSKLESVGASESAPEQQIKALMVPERAMPAEVWLDIEENVSDDAWEHAFSFSAESDWVKELIIQHSGEADRLIAAT
;
A
#
# COMPACT_ATOMS: atom_id res chain seq x y z
N MET A 1 -51.49 -53.56 -26.46
CA MET A 1 -51.06 -52.90 -25.21
C MET A 1 -49.58 -52.60 -25.37
N PRO A 2 -49.18 -51.35 -25.71
CA PRO A 2 -47.78 -51.04 -25.99
C PRO A 2 -47.02 -50.83 -24.69
N THR A 3 -45.90 -51.54 -24.55
CA THR A 3 -45.00 -51.49 -23.39
C THR A 3 -44.12 -50.24 -23.49
N HIS A 4 -44.29 -49.30 -22.58
CA HIS A 4 -43.46 -48.09 -22.48
C HIS A 4 -42.12 -48.48 -21.84
N LEU A 5 -41.03 -48.36 -22.59
CA LEU A 5 -39.66 -48.57 -22.11
C LEU A 5 -39.10 -47.23 -21.65
N THR A 6 -38.91 -47.07 -20.34
CA THR A 6 -38.26 -45.90 -19.74
C THR A 6 -36.77 -46.17 -19.68
N ILE A 7 -35.98 -45.39 -20.42
CA ILE A 7 -34.52 -45.42 -20.38
C ILE A 7 -34.07 -44.34 -19.40
N HIS A 8 -33.38 -44.72 -18.33
CA HIS A 8 -32.72 -43.79 -17.42
C HIS A 8 -31.34 -43.42 -17.98
N PRO A 9 -30.94 -42.14 -17.97
CA PRO A 9 -29.59 -41.73 -18.35
C PRO A 9 -28.58 -42.14 -17.28
N PRO A 10 -27.32 -42.45 -17.66
CA PRO A 10 -26.27 -42.81 -16.72
C PRO A 10 -25.78 -41.60 -15.92
N ASP A 11 -25.54 -41.81 -14.62
CA ASP A 11 -24.90 -40.87 -13.71
C ASP A 11 -23.49 -40.51 -14.19
N LEU A 12 -23.30 -39.24 -14.55
CA LEU A 12 -22.00 -38.63 -14.82
C LEU A 12 -21.47 -38.02 -13.52
N THR A 13 -20.70 -38.80 -12.76
CA THR A 13 -19.82 -38.28 -11.70
C THR A 13 -18.61 -37.64 -12.36
N VAL A 14 -18.56 -36.31 -12.36
CA VAL A 14 -17.37 -35.54 -12.74
C VAL A 14 -16.52 -35.37 -11.49
N ASP A 15 -15.42 -36.11 -11.40
CA ASP A 15 -14.36 -35.84 -10.42
C ASP A 15 -13.66 -34.53 -10.83
N ILE A 16 -14.01 -33.43 -10.18
CA ILE A 16 -13.29 -32.17 -10.29
C ILE A 16 -12.18 -32.20 -9.25
N THR A 17 -10.99 -32.66 -9.65
CA THR A 17 -9.77 -32.47 -8.87
C THR A 17 -9.41 -30.98 -8.95
N VAL A 18 -9.79 -30.22 -7.93
CA VAL A 18 -9.36 -28.83 -7.76
C VAL A 18 -7.94 -28.86 -7.20
N ASP A 19 -6.96 -28.46 -8.02
CA ASP A 19 -5.61 -28.25 -7.53
C ASP A 19 -5.62 -27.15 -6.46
N PRO A 20 -4.95 -27.35 -5.30
CA PRO A 20 -4.90 -26.32 -4.27
C PRO A 20 -4.20 -25.07 -4.81
N PRO A 21 -4.66 -23.86 -4.41
CA PRO A 21 -4.04 -22.63 -4.82
C PRO A 21 -2.57 -22.62 -4.39
N THR A 22 -1.70 -22.25 -5.34
CA THR A 22 -0.26 -22.15 -5.10
C THR A 22 -0.03 -21.05 -4.05
N PRO A 23 0.66 -21.32 -2.94
CA PRO A 23 0.96 -20.28 -1.96
C PRO A 23 1.87 -19.22 -2.60
N PHE A 24 1.47 -17.95 -2.49
CA PHE A 24 2.31 -16.82 -2.89
C PHE A 24 3.65 -16.84 -2.14
N PRO A 25 4.77 -16.51 -2.81
CA PRO A 25 6.07 -16.48 -2.17
C PRO A 25 6.19 -15.20 -1.33
N PHE A 26 5.88 -15.26 -0.04
CA PHE A 26 6.48 -14.35 0.92
C PHE A 26 7.93 -14.79 1.12
N GLN A 27 8.84 -14.24 0.31
CA GLN A 27 10.28 -14.40 0.54
C GLN A 27 10.80 -13.31 1.49
N ASP A 28 11.52 -13.83 2.50
CA ASP A 28 12.60 -13.26 3.27
C ASP A 28 12.29 -12.21 4.35
N VAL A 29 11.86 -12.75 5.50
CA VAL A 29 12.20 -12.21 6.82
C VAL A 29 13.72 -12.23 6.97
N ILE A 30 14.37 -11.10 6.70
CA ILE A 30 15.78 -10.89 7.08
C ILE A 30 15.82 -10.79 8.61
N THR A 31 16.28 -11.86 9.25
CA THR A 31 16.69 -11.82 10.65
C THR A 31 18.11 -11.22 10.74
N PRO A 32 18.34 -10.15 11.52
CA PRO A 32 19.69 -9.67 11.76
C PRO A 32 20.36 -10.57 12.80
N SER A 33 21.26 -11.43 12.33
CA SER A 33 22.14 -12.23 13.17
C SER A 33 23.43 -11.47 13.46
N ASP A 34 23.59 -11.11 14.73
CA ASP A 34 24.82 -11.02 15.53
C ASP A 34 26.17 -11.03 14.77
N LYS A 35 26.93 -9.92 14.83
CA LYS A 35 28.41 -9.97 14.95
C LYS A 35 28.95 -8.79 15.76
N ARG A 36 29.45 -9.16 16.94
CA ARG A 36 30.39 -8.40 17.76
C ARG A 36 31.76 -8.30 17.08
N GLY A 37 32.41 -7.17 17.30
CA GLY A 37 33.85 -7.09 17.61
C GLY A 37 34.83 -7.02 16.45
N LEU A 38 35.39 -5.84 16.23
CA LEU A 38 36.86 -5.69 16.30
C LEU A 38 37.24 -4.20 16.41
N ASP A 39 37.96 -3.95 17.50
CA ASP A 39 38.45 -2.68 17.96
C ASP A 39 39.92 -2.49 17.52
N THR A 40 40.22 -1.28 17.06
CA THR A 40 41.44 -0.46 17.21
C THR A 40 42.80 -0.76 16.53
N LEU A 41 43.40 0.36 16.06
CA LEU A 41 44.82 0.71 15.79
C LEU A 41 45.37 0.31 14.40
N PHE A 42 45.94 1.18 13.56
CA PHE A 42 46.98 2.19 13.80
C PHE A 42 46.90 3.43 12.88
N ALA A 43 47.36 4.56 13.40
CA ALA A 43 47.65 5.78 12.67
C ALA A 43 49.00 5.70 11.93
N VAL A 44 49.06 6.21 10.69
CA VAL A 44 50.30 6.66 10.04
C VAL A 44 49.98 7.91 9.21
N GLN A 45 50.58 9.04 9.58
CA GLN A 45 50.64 10.27 8.79
C GLN A 45 51.76 10.17 7.74
N GLY A 46 51.49 10.63 6.51
CA GLY A 46 52.47 10.84 5.45
C GLY A 46 51.88 11.66 4.29
N PRO A 47 52.69 12.41 3.53
CA PRO A 47 52.33 13.77 3.13
C PRO A 47 51.76 13.95 1.71
N ILE A 48 51.04 15.07 1.61
CA ILE A 48 50.55 15.87 0.47
C ILE A 48 51.30 15.65 -0.85
N GLN A 49 50.59 15.19 -1.89
CA GLN A 49 50.91 15.50 -3.29
C GLN A 49 49.70 15.42 -4.24
N ASP A 50 49.61 16.47 -5.05
CA ASP A 50 48.90 16.66 -6.33
C ASP A 50 47.37 16.66 -6.41
N SER A 51 46.86 17.89 -6.36
CA SER A 51 45.54 18.34 -6.76
C SER A 51 45.29 18.09 -8.26
N ARG A 52 44.62 16.98 -8.57
CA ARG A 52 43.92 16.79 -9.84
C ARG A 52 42.45 17.14 -9.62
N PRO A 53 41.80 17.94 -10.48
CA PRO A 53 40.38 18.20 -10.35
C PRO A 53 39.63 16.91 -10.71
N GLU A 54 39.38 16.07 -9.71
CA GLU A 54 38.37 15.03 -9.79
C GLU A 54 37.05 15.75 -10.02
N ALA A 55 36.56 15.65 -11.26
CA ALA A 55 35.21 16.02 -11.58
C ALA A 55 34.29 15.30 -10.60
N LEU A 56 33.68 16.08 -9.70
CA LEU A 56 32.61 15.65 -8.82
C LEU A 56 31.45 15.18 -9.71
N THR A 57 31.49 13.93 -10.15
CA THR A 57 30.27 13.24 -10.48
C THR A 57 29.45 13.24 -9.19
N PRO A 58 28.23 13.81 -9.18
CA PRO A 58 27.36 13.65 -8.03
C PRO A 58 27.16 12.14 -7.88
N ARG A 59 27.77 11.56 -6.85
CA ARG A 59 27.43 10.21 -6.39
C ARG A 59 25.94 10.29 -6.09
N GLY A 60 25.13 9.83 -7.03
CA GLY A 60 23.68 9.81 -6.90
C GLY A 60 23.35 9.11 -5.60
N THR A 61 23.02 9.88 -4.58
CA THR A 61 22.42 9.37 -3.36
C THR A 61 21.17 8.67 -3.82
N ARG A 62 21.19 7.32 -3.81
CA ARG A 62 20.01 6.52 -4.09
C ARG A 62 18.86 7.10 -3.26
N PRO A 63 17.69 7.35 -3.87
CA PRO A 63 16.54 7.81 -3.10
C PRO A 63 16.36 6.88 -1.90
N ARG A 64 16.28 7.46 -0.71
CA ARG A 64 16.22 6.69 0.54
C ARG A 64 14.86 6.02 0.60
N GLN A 65 14.83 4.71 0.43
CA GLN A 65 13.60 3.91 0.48
C GLN A 65 12.75 4.29 1.71
N ILE A 66 11.45 4.45 1.50
CA ILE A 66 10.45 4.66 2.55
C ILE A 66 10.20 3.31 3.23
N GLU A 67 10.47 3.27 4.53
CA GLU A 67 10.41 2.04 5.31
C GLU A 67 8.96 1.63 5.62
N CYS A 68 8.67 0.33 5.63
CA CYS A 68 7.41 -0.19 6.15
C CYS A 68 7.20 0.26 7.61
N GLY A 69 5.94 0.53 7.97
CA GLY A 69 5.58 1.13 9.25
C GLY A 69 5.61 2.65 9.25
N THR A 70 6.02 3.31 8.16
CA THR A 70 5.99 4.77 8.05
C THR A 70 4.59 5.26 7.67
N TYR A 71 4.03 6.18 8.45
CA TYR A 71 2.84 6.94 8.07
C TYR A 71 3.22 8.02 7.06
N ILE A 72 2.43 8.15 6.01
CA ILE A 72 2.65 9.10 4.93
C ILE A 72 1.36 9.83 4.57
N VAL A 73 1.54 11.02 4.00
CA VAL A 73 0.51 11.69 3.19
C VAL A 73 0.80 11.38 1.74
N PHE A 74 -0.24 11.17 0.94
CA PHE A 74 -0.08 10.96 -0.49
C PHE A 74 -1.23 11.56 -1.28
N ALA A 75 -0.97 11.87 -2.55
CA ALA A 75 -1.95 12.32 -3.52
C ALA A 75 -1.57 11.82 -4.91
N VAL A 76 -2.54 11.65 -5.79
CA VAL A 76 -2.28 11.33 -7.20
C VAL A 76 -1.49 12.50 -7.83
N SER A 77 -0.36 12.19 -8.48
CA SER A 77 0.44 13.24 -9.13
C SER A 77 -0.13 13.60 -10.50
N LYS A 78 -0.86 14.72 -10.51
CA LYS A 78 -1.38 15.33 -11.73
C LYS A 78 -0.27 15.61 -12.73
N GLY A 79 0.87 16.12 -12.25
CA GLY A 79 2.03 16.44 -13.11
C GLY A 79 2.60 15.22 -13.79
N ALA A 80 2.73 14.08 -13.09
CA ALA A 80 3.20 12.83 -13.69
C ALA A 80 2.22 12.29 -14.75
N ILE A 81 0.91 12.34 -14.47
CA ILE A 81 -0.12 11.92 -15.43
C ILE A 81 -0.06 12.75 -16.71
N LEU A 82 0.02 14.09 -16.58
CA LEU A 82 0.08 14.99 -17.74
C LEU A 82 1.38 14.83 -18.55
N ARG A 83 2.49 14.48 -17.91
CA ARG A 83 3.75 14.17 -18.63
C ARG A 83 3.63 12.85 -19.40
N ALA A 84 3.02 11.83 -18.81
CA ALA A 84 2.85 10.53 -19.44
C ALA A 84 1.77 10.54 -20.54
N PHE A 85 0.69 11.30 -20.33
CA PHE A 85 -0.46 11.40 -21.24
C PHE A 85 -0.82 12.87 -21.52
N PRO A 86 -0.02 13.60 -22.31
CA PRO A 86 -0.30 15.01 -22.62
C PRO A 86 -1.67 15.24 -23.28
N ASP A 87 -2.13 14.27 -24.09
CA ASP A 87 -3.42 14.33 -24.78
C ASP A 87 -4.62 14.20 -23.83
N ALA A 88 -4.40 13.76 -22.58
CA ALA A 88 -5.43 13.68 -21.55
C ALA A 88 -5.60 14.98 -20.74
N ALA A 89 -4.92 16.07 -21.12
CA ALA A 89 -4.92 17.31 -20.35
C ALA A 89 -6.33 17.85 -20.06
N ASP A 90 -7.21 17.86 -21.06
CA ASP A 90 -8.59 18.36 -20.88
C ASP A 90 -9.41 17.52 -19.88
N GLN A 91 -9.05 16.24 -19.69
CA GLN A 91 -9.68 15.36 -18.70
C GLN A 91 -9.04 15.52 -17.31
N VAL A 92 -7.72 15.69 -17.27
CA VAL A 92 -6.95 15.71 -16.02
C VAL A 92 -6.98 17.09 -15.34
N GLU A 93 -6.98 18.18 -16.12
CA GLU A 93 -6.90 19.55 -15.61
C GLU A 93 -8.03 19.94 -14.65
N PRO A 94 -9.31 19.61 -14.92
CA PRO A 94 -10.42 19.96 -14.03
C PRO A 94 -10.39 19.25 -12.67
N HIS A 95 -9.63 18.16 -12.53
CA HIS A 95 -9.64 17.35 -11.31
C HIS A 95 -8.67 17.91 -10.26
N SER A 96 -9.19 18.11 -9.05
CA SER A 96 -8.40 18.37 -7.86
C SER A 96 -8.22 17.08 -7.08
N PHE A 97 -7.00 16.57 -7.00
CA PHE A 97 -6.71 15.40 -6.16
C PHE A 97 -6.54 15.82 -4.72
N ARG A 98 -7.26 15.14 -3.83
CA ARG A 98 -7.10 15.32 -2.39
C ARG A 98 -5.81 14.66 -1.91
N ARG A 99 -5.41 15.05 -0.69
CA ARG A 99 -4.37 14.35 0.07
C ARG A 99 -5.02 13.35 1.00
N TYR A 100 -4.34 12.23 1.16
CA TYR A 100 -4.80 11.09 1.93
C TYR A 100 -3.71 10.63 2.88
N VAL A 101 -4.11 10.01 3.99
CA VAL A 101 -3.18 9.47 4.97
C VAL A 101 -3.20 7.95 4.90
N GLY A 102 -2.03 7.35 4.96
CA GLY A 102 -1.89 5.91 4.99
C GLY A 102 -0.61 5.45 5.65
N LEU A 103 -0.56 4.16 5.92
CA LEU A 103 0.60 3.48 6.47
C LEU A 103 1.24 2.62 5.38
N VAL A 104 2.54 2.79 5.19
CA VAL A 104 3.32 1.96 4.27
C VAL A 104 3.45 0.55 4.86
N THR A 105 2.87 -0.44 4.18
CA THR A 105 2.92 -1.85 4.61
C THR A 105 3.68 -2.75 3.63
N GLY A 106 4.13 -2.20 2.51
CA GLY A 106 5.10 -2.77 1.58
C GLY A 106 5.86 -1.64 0.87
N SER A 107 7.15 -1.85 0.60
CA SER A 107 7.99 -0.94 -0.19
C SER A 107 8.94 -1.76 -1.05
N HIS A 108 8.93 -1.50 -2.35
CA HIS A 108 9.70 -2.21 -3.36
C HIS A 108 10.44 -1.20 -4.24
N VAL A 109 11.76 -1.33 -4.34
CA VAL A 109 12.59 -0.45 -5.19
C VAL A 109 12.99 -1.19 -6.45
N HIS A 110 12.55 -0.70 -7.60
CA HIS A 110 12.94 -1.21 -8.91
C HIS A 110 14.29 -0.60 -9.31
N VAL A 111 15.38 -1.29 -8.96
CA VAL A 111 16.77 -0.79 -9.12
C VAL A 111 17.11 -0.40 -10.57
N ALA A 112 16.51 -1.04 -11.56
CA ALA A 112 16.74 -0.74 -12.97
C ALA A 112 16.19 0.63 -13.39
N GLU A 113 15.11 1.09 -12.74
CA GLU A 113 14.36 2.28 -13.09
C GLU A 113 14.52 3.39 -12.04
N GLY A 114 15.02 3.05 -10.86
CA GLY A 114 15.12 3.98 -9.73
C GLY A 114 13.76 4.32 -9.10
N VAL A 115 12.72 3.58 -9.48
CA VAL A 115 11.33 3.81 -9.07
C VAL A 115 11.03 3.04 -7.79
N GLU A 116 10.38 3.72 -6.84
CA GLU A 116 9.90 3.13 -5.59
C GLU A 116 8.39 2.92 -5.67
N GLU A 117 7.96 1.69 -5.40
CA GLU A 117 6.55 1.31 -5.32
C GLU A 117 6.17 1.01 -3.87
N LEU A 118 5.03 1.54 -3.42
CA LEU A 118 4.52 1.37 -2.06
C LEU A 118 3.16 0.66 -2.08
N THR A 119 2.99 -0.26 -1.14
CA THR A 119 1.66 -0.73 -0.71
C THR A 119 1.28 0.05 0.54
N VAL A 120 0.15 0.75 0.47
CA VAL A 120 -0.28 1.67 1.53
C VAL A 120 -1.67 1.29 2.00
N ASN A 121 -1.83 1.04 3.29
CA ASN A 121 -3.13 0.82 3.88
C ASN A 121 -3.71 2.12 4.43
N TYR A 122 -4.99 2.36 4.21
CA TYR A 122 -5.64 3.62 4.57
C TYR A 122 -5.68 3.86 6.08
N VAL A 123 -5.57 5.12 6.49
CA VAL A 123 -5.91 5.61 7.83
C VAL A 123 -7.18 6.45 7.73
N SER A 124 -8.16 6.20 8.59
CA SER A 124 -9.45 6.90 8.55
C SER A 124 -10.06 7.03 9.95
N SER A 125 -10.87 8.05 10.19
CA SER A 125 -11.80 8.09 11.35
C SER A 125 -13.20 7.58 11.02
N VAL A 126 -13.48 7.42 9.73
CA VAL A 126 -14.80 7.04 9.18
C VAL A 126 -14.76 5.60 8.70
N MET A 127 -15.89 4.90 8.83
CA MET A 127 -16.10 3.55 8.31
C MET A 127 -16.51 3.59 6.82
N PRO A 128 -16.07 2.65 5.98
CA PRO A 128 -16.35 2.65 4.53
C PRO A 128 -17.82 2.31 4.21
N GLY A 129 -18.64 1.99 5.21
CA GLY A 129 -20.03 1.58 5.04
C GLY A 129 -20.17 0.18 4.44
N VAL A 130 -19.18 -0.69 4.69
CA VAL A 130 -19.11 -2.06 4.16
C VAL A 130 -19.04 -3.04 5.34
N PRO A 131 -20.19 -3.54 5.82
CA PRO A 131 -20.28 -4.35 7.04
C PRO A 131 -19.33 -5.55 7.08
N GLU A 132 -19.04 -6.13 5.92
CA GLU A 132 -18.20 -7.32 5.76
C GLU A 132 -16.74 -7.10 6.20
N VAL A 133 -16.29 -5.84 6.23
CA VAL A 133 -14.93 -5.44 6.61
C VAL A 133 -14.89 -4.47 7.79
N ASP A 134 -16.01 -4.22 8.49
CA ASP A 134 -16.06 -3.27 9.62
C ASP A 134 -15.06 -3.60 10.74
N ASN A 135 -14.70 -4.89 10.90
CA ASN A 135 -13.70 -5.36 11.86
C ASN A 135 -12.25 -5.36 11.30
N HIS A 136 -12.03 -4.95 10.05
CA HIS A 136 -10.73 -4.95 9.35
C HIS A 136 -9.93 -3.66 9.60
N CYS A 137 -9.92 -3.26 10.85
CA CYS A 137 -9.18 -2.10 11.31
C CYS A 137 -8.62 -2.31 12.72
N MET A 138 -7.64 -1.48 13.08
CA MET A 138 -7.05 -1.41 14.42
C MET A 138 -7.02 0.04 14.88
N PRO A 139 -7.41 0.37 16.12
CA PRO A 139 -7.32 1.74 16.62
C PRO A 139 -5.86 2.22 16.68
N ILE A 140 -5.62 3.51 16.48
CA ILE A 140 -4.29 4.14 16.61
C ILE A 140 -4.29 5.01 17.86
N SER A 141 -3.28 4.88 18.72
CA SER A 141 -3.11 5.71 19.91
C SER A 141 -3.08 7.20 19.54
N PRO A 142 -3.88 8.07 20.18
CA PRO A 142 -4.48 7.89 21.51
C PRO A 142 -5.94 7.37 21.53
N ALA A 143 -6.43 6.76 20.45
CA ALA A 143 -7.77 6.16 20.43
C ALA A 143 -7.93 5.10 21.53
N ARG A 144 -9.18 4.87 21.96
CA ARG A 144 -9.48 3.83 22.96
C ARG A 144 -9.54 2.46 22.29
N SER A 145 -9.26 1.43 23.09
CA SER A 145 -9.50 0.04 22.66
C SER A 145 -10.99 -0.15 22.33
N MET A 146 -11.28 -0.90 21.28
CA MET A 146 -12.66 -1.24 20.92
C MET A 146 -13.20 -2.42 21.75
N THR A 147 -12.31 -3.28 22.26
CA THR A 147 -12.63 -4.42 23.15
C THR A 147 -11.52 -4.59 24.20
N ASP A 148 -11.73 -5.44 25.21
CA ASP A 148 -10.70 -5.78 26.21
C ASP A 148 -9.67 -6.81 25.70
N GLU A 149 -9.77 -7.21 24.43
CA GLU A 149 -8.86 -8.19 23.82
C GLU A 149 -7.51 -7.54 23.48
N GLU A 150 -6.41 -8.25 23.70
CA GLU A 150 -5.07 -7.71 23.49
C GLU A 150 -4.80 -7.30 22.03
N GLU A 151 -5.43 -8.01 21.10
CA GLU A 151 -5.39 -7.71 19.66
C GLU A 151 -6.14 -6.44 19.29
N ALA A 152 -7.00 -5.92 20.17
CA ALA A 152 -7.75 -4.69 19.99
C ALA A 152 -7.07 -3.45 20.61
N TYR A 153 -5.95 -3.63 21.33
CA TYR A 153 -5.22 -2.49 21.89
C TYR A 153 -4.76 -1.54 20.79
N PRO A 154 -4.81 -0.22 21.03
CA PRO A 154 -4.35 0.77 20.07
C PRO A 154 -2.91 0.55 19.61
N LEU A 155 -2.67 0.74 18.32
CA LEU A 155 -1.36 0.80 17.68
C LEU A 155 -0.61 2.04 18.16
N LYS A 156 0.67 1.88 18.50
CA LYS A 156 1.54 2.93 19.03
C LYS A 156 2.52 3.40 17.97
N VAL A 157 2.71 4.72 17.95
CA VAL A 157 3.76 5.36 17.17
C VAL A 157 5.05 5.37 17.99
N GLU A 158 6.18 5.15 17.32
CA GLU A 158 7.52 5.17 17.90
C GLU A 158 7.77 6.43 18.75
N GLY A 159 8.52 6.24 19.84
CA GLY A 159 8.83 7.32 20.77
C GLY A 159 7.65 7.77 21.64
N ASN A 160 6.53 7.03 21.62
CA ASN A 160 5.27 7.41 22.29
C ASN A 160 4.72 8.77 21.82
N SER A 161 5.05 9.19 20.60
CA SER A 161 4.45 10.39 20.01
C SER A 161 2.96 10.11 19.78
N PRO A 162 2.04 10.98 20.23
CA PRO A 162 0.64 10.79 19.90
C PRO A 162 0.48 10.91 18.39
N PHE A 163 -0.36 10.05 17.80
CA PHE A 163 -0.79 10.29 16.43
C PHE A 163 -1.55 11.63 16.37
N PRO A 164 -1.37 12.45 15.32
CA PRO A 164 -1.88 13.83 15.32
C PRO A 164 -3.40 13.93 15.49
N TRP A 165 -4.13 12.89 15.09
CA TRP A 165 -5.59 12.87 15.10
C TRP A 165 -6.15 11.80 16.04
N ALA A 166 -7.19 12.17 16.77
CA ALA A 166 -7.89 11.26 17.68
C ALA A 166 -8.86 10.36 16.91
N ASN A 167 -9.13 9.17 17.45
CA ASN A 167 -10.11 8.21 16.93
C ASN A 167 -9.82 7.69 15.50
N CYS A 168 -8.61 7.86 15.00
CA CYS A 168 -8.20 7.23 13.76
C CYS A 168 -8.02 5.72 13.95
N VAL A 169 -8.40 4.98 12.93
CA VAL A 169 -8.13 3.55 12.79
C VAL A 169 -7.22 3.31 11.59
N GLN A 170 -6.33 2.34 11.75
CA GLN A 170 -5.53 1.77 10.68
C GLN A 170 -6.31 0.64 10.03
N TRP A 171 -6.61 0.77 8.74
CA TRP A 171 -7.21 -0.34 7.98
C TRP A 171 -6.16 -1.40 7.68
N THR A 172 -6.57 -2.66 7.71
CA THR A 172 -5.64 -3.79 7.52
C THR A 172 -5.72 -4.35 6.10
N THR A 173 -6.92 -4.42 5.52
CA THR A 173 -7.17 -5.00 4.19
C THR A 173 -7.46 -3.95 3.11
N LEU A 174 -7.78 -2.72 3.50
CA LEU A 174 -8.11 -1.64 2.57
C LEU A 174 -6.91 -0.74 2.32
N GLY A 175 -6.67 -0.38 1.08
CA GLY A 175 -5.48 0.38 0.71
C GLY A 175 -5.32 0.64 -0.78
N CYS A 176 -4.13 1.10 -1.15
CA CYS A 176 -3.74 1.41 -2.51
C CYS A 176 -2.29 0.98 -2.79
N ARG A 177 -1.93 0.91 -4.08
CA ARG A 177 -0.54 0.82 -4.53
C ARG A 177 -0.13 2.15 -5.14
N LEU A 178 1.07 2.63 -4.84
CA LEU A 178 1.58 3.91 -5.28
C LEU A 178 2.94 3.76 -5.95
N VAL A 179 3.16 4.47 -7.04
CA VAL A 179 4.49 4.71 -7.63
C VAL A 179 4.93 6.09 -7.15
N VAL A 180 6.02 6.16 -6.40
CA VAL A 180 6.52 7.42 -5.84
C VAL A 180 7.18 8.23 -6.94
N VAL A 181 6.52 9.31 -7.36
CA VAL A 181 7.05 10.24 -8.37
C VAL A 181 7.81 11.38 -7.74
N GLU A 182 7.37 11.81 -6.56
CA GLU A 182 8.01 12.85 -5.77
C GLU A 182 7.87 12.51 -4.29
N CYS A 183 8.95 12.69 -3.54
CA CYS A 183 9.00 12.41 -2.11
C CYS A 183 9.48 13.63 -1.35
N HIS A 184 8.54 14.27 -0.65
CA HIS A 184 8.79 15.40 0.23
C HIS A 184 9.24 14.88 1.59
N ARG A 185 10.54 15.00 1.84
CA ARG A 185 11.17 14.58 3.10
C ARG A 185 10.84 15.57 4.21
N SER A 186 10.79 15.05 5.44
CA SER A 186 10.69 15.84 6.66
C SER A 186 11.62 15.30 7.74
N SER A 187 11.96 16.15 8.70
CA SER A 187 12.59 15.76 9.96
C SER A 187 11.61 15.05 10.90
N SER A 188 10.32 15.32 10.75
CA SER A 188 9.25 14.72 11.53
C SER A 188 8.66 13.56 10.74
N ILE A 189 8.91 12.34 11.22
CA ILE A 189 8.40 11.12 10.59
C ILE A 189 7.68 10.31 11.65
N PHE A 190 6.44 9.93 11.35
CA PHE A 190 5.63 9.11 12.22
C PHE A 190 5.78 7.66 11.79
N LYS A 191 6.26 6.81 12.70
CA LYS A 191 6.45 5.38 12.45
C LYS A 191 5.72 4.56 13.47
N LEU A 192 5.17 3.44 13.04
CA LEU A 192 4.58 2.44 13.91
C LEU A 192 5.68 1.72 14.70
N GLU A 193 5.44 1.45 15.99
CA GLU A 193 6.37 0.66 16.79
C GLU A 193 6.57 -0.73 16.18
N GLY A 194 7.80 -1.27 16.21
CA GLY A 194 8.13 -2.54 15.55
C GLY A 194 7.27 -3.72 16.01
N SER A 195 6.91 -3.80 17.29
CA SER A 195 5.98 -4.84 17.80
C SER A 195 4.57 -4.68 17.23
N ASP A 196 4.12 -3.45 17.05
CA ASP A 196 2.80 -3.14 16.48
C ASP A 196 2.77 -3.33 14.97
N LEU A 197 3.88 -3.10 14.27
CA LEU A 197 4.01 -3.47 12.86
C LEU A 197 3.86 -4.98 12.67
N GLY A 198 4.50 -5.79 13.51
CA GLY A 198 4.33 -7.25 13.49
C GLY A 198 2.88 -7.67 13.77
N ARG A 199 2.24 -7.06 14.77
CA ARG A 199 0.83 -7.31 15.11
C ARG A 199 -0.11 -6.96 13.97
N LEU A 200 0.10 -5.80 13.33
CA LEU A 200 -0.67 -5.37 12.16
C LEU A 200 -0.53 -6.35 10.98
N GLN A 201 0.70 -6.77 10.68
CA GLN A 201 0.97 -7.71 9.58
C GLN A 201 0.30 -9.07 9.80
N MET A 202 0.35 -9.58 11.04
CA MET A 202 -0.35 -10.81 11.41
C MET A 202 -1.86 -10.67 11.22
N ARG A 203 -2.46 -9.59 11.74
CA ARG A 203 -3.90 -9.34 11.62
C ARG A 203 -4.34 -9.15 10.16
N ARG A 204 -3.54 -8.46 9.36
CA ARG A 204 -3.76 -8.32 7.91
C ARG A 204 -3.82 -9.68 7.21
N GLY A 205 -2.90 -10.59 7.51
CA GLY A 205 -2.88 -11.93 6.90
C GLY A 205 -4.19 -12.69 7.15
N THR A 206 -4.64 -12.73 8.40
CA THR A 206 -5.90 -13.38 8.80
C THR A 206 -7.11 -12.75 8.12
N GLN A 207 -7.21 -11.41 8.17
CA GLN A 207 -8.36 -10.68 7.64
C GLN A 207 -8.42 -10.70 6.11
N TYR A 208 -7.26 -10.69 5.43
CA TYR A 208 -7.20 -10.82 3.98
C TYR A 208 -7.74 -12.19 3.53
N SER A 209 -7.34 -13.27 4.21
CA SER A 209 -7.87 -14.61 3.93
C SER A 209 -9.38 -14.66 4.13
N ASP A 210 -9.90 -14.03 5.18
CA ASP A 210 -11.34 -13.95 5.45
C ASP A 210 -12.10 -13.21 4.33
N VAL A 211 -11.59 -12.05 3.87
CA VAL A 211 -12.19 -11.33 2.72
C VAL A 211 -12.23 -12.23 1.49
N MET A 212 -11.09 -12.85 1.14
CA MET A 212 -11.00 -13.66 -0.08
C MET A 212 -11.96 -14.86 -0.04
N SER A 213 -12.03 -15.56 1.10
CA SER A 213 -12.99 -16.68 1.27
C SER A 213 -14.45 -16.22 1.17
N LYS A 214 -14.78 -15.03 1.72
CA LYS A 214 -16.12 -14.44 1.56
C LYS A 214 -16.43 -14.14 0.10
N LEU A 215 -15.50 -13.50 -0.63
CA LEU A 215 -15.66 -13.18 -2.05
C LEU A 215 -15.86 -14.45 -2.91
N GLU A 216 -15.14 -15.53 -2.63
CA GLU A 216 -15.29 -16.80 -3.34
C GLU A 216 -16.64 -17.48 -3.06
N SER A 217 -17.14 -17.40 -1.83
CA SER A 217 -18.36 -18.07 -1.39
C SER A 217 -19.67 -17.52 -1.98
N VAL A 218 -19.66 -16.25 -2.42
CA VAL A 218 -20.84 -15.56 -2.96
C VAL A 218 -21.13 -15.96 -4.41
N GLY A 219 -20.23 -16.71 -5.06
CA GLY A 219 -20.35 -17.10 -6.46
C GLY A 219 -20.20 -15.93 -7.43
N ALA A 220 -20.34 -16.17 -8.74
CA ALA A 220 -20.16 -15.15 -9.79
C ALA A 220 -21.24 -14.04 -9.83
N SER A 221 -22.04 -13.90 -8.78
CA SER A 221 -23.06 -12.86 -8.68
C SER A 221 -22.40 -11.61 -8.12
N GLU A 222 -21.95 -10.70 -9.00
CA GLU A 222 -21.43 -9.37 -8.65
C GLU A 222 -22.45 -8.54 -7.88
N SER A 223 -22.58 -8.81 -6.58
CA SER A 223 -23.43 -8.03 -5.71
C SER A 223 -22.79 -6.66 -5.44
N ALA A 224 -23.60 -5.63 -5.22
CA ALA A 224 -23.08 -4.28 -4.93
C ALA A 224 -22.07 -4.24 -3.76
N PRO A 225 -22.26 -4.98 -2.65
CA PRO A 225 -21.25 -5.04 -1.57
C PRO A 225 -19.92 -5.63 -2.03
N GLU A 226 -19.94 -6.66 -2.89
CA GLU A 226 -18.73 -7.31 -3.40
C GLU A 226 -17.90 -6.36 -4.27
N GLN A 227 -18.58 -5.62 -5.16
CA GLN A 227 -17.94 -4.59 -5.99
C GLN A 227 -17.30 -3.50 -5.11
N GLN A 228 -17.99 -3.10 -4.03
CA GLN A 228 -17.49 -2.10 -3.10
C GLN A 228 -16.26 -2.60 -2.31
N ILE A 229 -16.27 -3.86 -1.86
CA ILE A 229 -15.10 -4.48 -1.21
C ILE A 229 -13.92 -4.51 -2.18
N LYS A 230 -14.12 -5.03 -3.39
CA LYS A 230 -13.08 -5.11 -4.42
C LYS A 230 -12.48 -3.75 -4.77
N ALA A 231 -13.31 -2.70 -4.84
CA ALA A 231 -12.85 -1.34 -5.13
C ALA A 231 -11.96 -0.75 -4.00
N LEU A 232 -12.16 -1.19 -2.75
CA LEU A 232 -11.43 -0.69 -1.59
C LEU A 232 -10.20 -1.55 -1.21
N MET A 233 -10.15 -2.79 -1.68
CA MET A 233 -8.95 -3.63 -1.55
C MET A 233 -7.77 -3.02 -2.30
N VAL A 234 -6.56 -3.37 -1.87
CA VAL A 234 -5.33 -2.94 -2.52
C VAL A 234 -5.37 -3.38 -3.99
N PRO A 235 -5.43 -2.45 -4.96
CA PRO A 235 -5.55 -2.77 -6.37
C PRO A 235 -4.25 -3.38 -6.88
N GLU A 236 -4.34 -4.14 -7.97
CA GLU A 236 -3.15 -4.72 -8.61
C GLU A 236 -2.25 -3.66 -9.24
N ARG A 237 -2.80 -2.51 -9.66
CA ARG A 237 -2.05 -1.46 -10.36
C ARG A 237 -1.69 -0.32 -9.42
N ALA A 238 -0.45 0.14 -9.52
CA ALA A 238 0.06 1.27 -8.75
C ALA A 238 -0.25 2.61 -9.44
N MET A 239 -0.58 3.63 -8.64
CA MET A 239 -0.91 4.97 -9.09
C MET A 239 0.30 5.91 -8.94
N PRO A 240 0.60 6.79 -9.90
CA PRO A 240 1.66 7.78 -9.72
C PRO A 240 1.26 8.76 -8.63
N ALA A 241 2.10 8.91 -7.61
CA ALA A 241 1.78 9.69 -6.42
C ALA A 241 2.93 10.56 -5.93
N GLU A 242 2.55 11.75 -5.45
CA GLU A 242 3.38 12.59 -4.60
C GLU A 242 3.21 12.12 -3.15
N VAL A 243 4.32 12.01 -2.41
CA VAL A 243 4.36 11.50 -1.04
C VAL A 243 5.02 12.49 -0.11
N TRP A 244 4.39 12.81 1.01
CA TRP A 244 4.95 13.62 2.09
C TRP A 244 5.15 12.76 3.35
N LEU A 245 6.34 12.83 3.93
CA LEU A 245 6.66 12.09 5.17
C LEU A 245 6.20 12.82 6.44
N ASP A 246 5.87 14.11 6.33
CA ASP A 246 5.27 14.88 7.41
C ASP A 246 3.75 14.87 7.30
N ILE A 247 3.11 14.17 8.23
CA ILE A 247 1.66 14.07 8.27
C ILE A 247 0.99 15.25 8.97
N GLU A 248 1.70 16.05 9.76
CA GLU A 248 1.09 17.17 10.50
C GLU A 248 0.91 18.40 9.60
N GLU A 249 1.92 18.72 8.79
CA GLU A 249 1.91 19.97 8.01
C GLU A 249 1.16 19.86 6.66
N ASN A 250 0.96 18.63 6.15
CA ASN A 250 0.58 18.43 4.76
C ASN A 250 -0.86 17.96 4.56
N VAL A 251 -1.66 17.87 5.60
CA VAL A 251 -2.99 17.28 5.56
C VAL A 251 -4.04 18.33 5.92
N SER A 252 -5.12 18.41 5.14
CA SER A 252 -6.28 19.24 5.51
C SER A 252 -7.04 18.59 6.67
N ASP A 253 -7.80 19.39 7.41
CA ASP A 253 -8.56 18.92 8.58
C ASP A 253 -9.61 17.82 8.28
N ASP A 254 -9.78 17.40 7.03
CA ASP A 254 -10.77 16.42 6.58
C ASP A 254 -10.18 15.20 5.83
N ALA A 255 -8.86 15.12 5.63
CA ALA A 255 -8.27 14.08 4.78
C ALA A 255 -8.53 12.64 5.29
N TRP A 256 -8.60 12.47 6.61
CA TRP A 256 -8.90 11.19 7.26
C TRP A 256 -10.39 10.84 7.24
N GLU A 257 -11.28 11.77 6.90
CA GLU A 257 -12.73 11.49 6.73
C GLU A 257 -13.02 10.94 5.32
N HIS A 258 -12.09 11.18 4.39
CA HIS A 258 -12.25 10.88 2.98
C HIS A 258 -11.33 9.77 2.47
N ALA A 259 -10.66 9.02 3.35
CA ALA A 259 -9.65 8.02 2.97
C ALA A 259 -10.08 7.08 1.82
N PHE A 260 -11.33 6.62 1.84
CA PHE A 260 -11.85 5.69 0.83
C PHE A 260 -12.25 6.33 -0.50
N SER A 261 -12.37 7.67 -0.54
CA SER A 261 -12.65 8.36 -1.79
C SER A 261 -11.49 8.26 -2.78
N PHE A 262 -10.26 7.99 -2.32
CA PHE A 262 -9.11 7.78 -3.19
C PHE A 262 -9.37 6.69 -4.24
N SER A 263 -9.95 5.56 -3.83
CA SER A 263 -10.26 4.46 -4.75
C SER A 263 -11.17 4.95 -5.88
N ALA A 264 -12.27 5.65 -5.57
CA ALA A 264 -13.19 6.19 -6.55
C ALA A 264 -12.59 7.33 -7.39
N GLU A 265 -11.83 8.24 -6.77
CA GLU A 265 -11.18 9.37 -7.45
C GLU A 265 -10.06 8.91 -8.41
N SER A 266 -9.45 7.75 -8.15
CA SER A 266 -8.38 7.20 -8.97
C SER A 266 -8.87 6.23 -10.06
N ASP A 267 -10.13 5.79 -10.03
CA ASP A 267 -10.64 4.77 -10.96
C ASP A 267 -10.57 5.21 -12.43
N TRP A 268 -10.97 6.44 -12.75
CA TRP A 268 -10.85 6.95 -14.12
C TRP A 268 -9.40 7.09 -14.57
N VAL A 269 -8.47 7.34 -13.63
CA VAL A 269 -7.03 7.38 -13.94
C VAL A 269 -6.51 5.96 -14.20
N LYS A 270 -6.99 4.95 -13.48
CA LYS A 270 -6.69 3.54 -13.79
C LYS A 270 -7.16 3.19 -15.19
N GLU A 271 -8.37 3.59 -15.55
CA GLU A 271 -8.91 3.40 -16.91
C GLU A 271 -8.08 4.13 -17.97
N LEU A 272 -7.66 5.36 -17.70
CA LEU A 272 -6.76 6.10 -18.58
C LEU A 272 -5.45 5.34 -18.80
N ILE A 273 -4.84 4.82 -17.73
CA ILE A 273 -3.62 4.01 -17.80
C ILE A 273 -3.87 2.68 -18.54
N ILE A 274 -5.03 2.06 -18.38
CA ILE A 274 -5.43 0.83 -19.11
C ILE A 274 -5.55 1.09 -20.60
N GLN A 275 -6.26 2.15 -20.99
CA GLN A 275 -6.46 2.53 -22.39
C GLN A 275 -5.13 2.79 -23.10
N HIS A 276 -4.14 3.28 -22.36
CA HIS A 276 -2.80 3.56 -22.87
C HIS A 276 -1.77 2.50 -22.44
N SER A 277 -2.20 1.30 -22.04
CA SER A 277 -1.31 0.27 -21.47
C SER A 277 -0.29 -0.32 -22.46
N GLY A 278 -0.47 -0.10 -23.76
CA GLY A 278 0.60 -0.30 -24.75
C GLY A 278 1.79 0.65 -24.57
N GLU A 279 1.67 1.62 -23.68
CA GLU A 279 2.64 2.67 -23.33
C GLU A 279 2.81 2.79 -21.80
N ALA A 280 2.39 1.80 -20.98
CA ALA A 280 2.47 1.88 -19.52
C ALA A 280 3.90 2.12 -18.99
N ASP A 281 4.92 1.63 -19.71
CA ASP A 281 6.33 1.89 -19.44
C ASP A 281 6.68 3.40 -19.48
N ARG A 282 5.87 4.23 -20.17
CA ARG A 282 6.05 5.68 -20.18
C ARG A 282 5.75 6.34 -18.85
N LEU A 283 4.87 5.76 -18.03
CA LEU A 283 4.56 6.33 -16.72
C LEU A 283 5.77 6.22 -15.79
N ILE A 284 6.46 5.08 -15.83
CA ILE A 284 7.72 4.80 -15.14
C ILE A 284 8.87 5.61 -15.74
N ALA A 285 8.88 5.83 -17.06
CA ALA A 285 9.90 6.67 -17.71
C ALA A 285 9.69 8.19 -17.53
N ALA A 286 8.49 8.62 -17.15
CA ALA A 286 8.12 10.03 -16.94
C ALA A 286 8.26 10.50 -15.48
N THR A 287 8.57 9.56 -14.58
CA THR A 287 9.00 9.80 -13.19
C THR A 287 10.51 9.94 -13.12
#